data_AF-A0A6I3M5L8-F1
#
_entry.id   AF-A0A6I3M5L8-F1
#
_cell.length_a   1.000
_cell.length_b   1.000
_cell.length_c   1.000
_cell.angle_alpha   90.00
_cell.angle_beta   90.00
_cell.angle_gamma   90.00
#
_symmetry.space_group_name_H-M   'P 1'
#
loop_
_entity.id
_entity.type
_entity.pdbx_description
1 polymer ?
#
loop_
_entity_poly.entity_id
_entity_poly.type
_entity_poly.pdbx_seq_one_letter_code
_entity_poly.pdbx_strand_id
1 'polypeptide(L)'
;MARTKDAGSAPKPPKEPGRMKQMWQVFQMTRRYDSSAQWLMLLGFLAPVAVGLGLALWLSGGNGFTIALWIIAGVLAGLLIALVILGRRAERAAYSQIDGQPGAVGAVLRSGLRGSWVGNEMPVAVNGKTQDAVYRAVGRGGVALISEGPRSRTERMLADEKRKVERVLPNVPVTTLSVGHEVGSVELHRLAATLRKTKRSLTKPEVLAVTNRLNSLQAPLPIPKGVDPMRVRPQRGRMR
;
A
#
# COMPACT_ATOMS: atom_id res chain seq x y z
N MET A 1 33.23 46.66 -26.81
CA MET A 1 33.20 45.20 -26.57
C MET A 1 32.11 44.91 -25.56
N ALA A 2 31.08 44.17 -25.98
CA ALA A 2 29.84 43.94 -25.23
C ALA A 2 30.05 42.92 -24.10
N ARG A 3 29.52 43.21 -22.90
CA ARG A 3 29.36 42.23 -21.82
C ARG A 3 28.12 41.40 -22.10
N THR A 4 28.32 40.13 -22.41
CA THR A 4 27.28 39.10 -22.51
C THR A 4 26.52 38.97 -21.18
N LYS A 5 25.20 39.09 -21.25
CA LYS A 5 24.25 38.96 -20.15
C LYS A 5 23.42 37.70 -20.40
N ASP A 6 24.03 36.54 -20.21
CA ASP A 6 23.33 35.26 -20.25
C ASP A 6 23.34 34.63 -18.85
N ALA A 7 22.48 35.17 -17.99
CA ALA A 7 22.05 34.46 -16.80
C ALA A 7 21.10 33.35 -17.27
N GLY A 8 21.65 32.14 -17.40
CA GLY A 8 20.90 30.93 -17.73
C GLY A 8 19.70 30.75 -16.81
N SER A 9 18.51 30.82 -17.39
CA SER A 9 17.26 30.51 -16.71
C SER A 9 17.28 29.05 -16.24
N ALA A 10 17.32 28.86 -14.93
CA ALA A 10 17.13 27.55 -14.30
C ALA A 10 15.83 26.90 -14.83
N PRO A 11 15.82 25.60 -15.17
CA PRO A 11 14.63 24.94 -15.69
C PRO A 11 13.54 24.99 -14.62
N LYS A 12 12.41 25.64 -14.96
CA LYS A 12 11.23 25.70 -14.09
C LYS A 12 10.80 24.26 -13.76
N PRO A 13 10.56 23.93 -12.49
CA PRO A 13 10.10 22.60 -12.12
C PRO A 13 8.82 22.28 -12.91
N PRO A 14 8.67 21.04 -13.43
CA PRO A 14 7.52 20.67 -14.25
C PRO A 14 6.25 20.96 -13.45
N LYS A 15 5.38 21.80 -14.02
CA LYS A 15 4.08 22.13 -13.40
C LYS A 15 3.35 20.83 -13.14
N GLU A 16 2.92 20.63 -11.88
CA GLU A 16 2.07 19.50 -11.53
C GLU A 16 0.88 19.48 -12.52
N PRO A 17 0.62 18.36 -13.21
CA PRO A 17 -0.49 18.28 -14.13
C PRO A 17 -1.78 18.65 -13.38
N GLY A 18 -2.68 19.40 -14.01
CA GLY A 18 -3.95 19.76 -13.37
C GLY A 18 -4.73 18.53 -12.90
N ARG A 19 -5.58 18.68 -11.88
CA ARG A 19 -6.31 17.55 -11.23
C ARG A 19 -7.05 16.65 -12.23
N MET A 20 -7.67 17.22 -13.28
CA MET A 20 -8.30 16.44 -14.36
C MET A 20 -7.30 15.60 -15.17
N LYS A 21 -6.12 16.16 -15.48
CA LYS A 21 -5.06 15.44 -16.21
C LYS A 21 -4.44 14.34 -15.35
N GLN A 22 -4.28 14.57 -14.05
CA GLN A 22 -3.87 13.53 -13.10
C GLN A 22 -4.89 12.38 -13.05
N MET A 23 -6.18 12.69 -12.91
CA MET A 23 -7.24 11.68 -12.93
C MET A 23 -7.26 10.88 -14.24
N TRP A 24 -7.08 11.56 -15.38
CA TRP A 24 -6.99 10.89 -16.68
C TRP A 24 -5.77 9.96 -16.79
N GLN A 25 -4.62 10.38 -16.28
CA GLN A 25 -3.41 9.55 -16.23
C GLN A 25 -3.62 8.31 -15.36
N VAL A 26 -4.20 8.47 -14.17
CA VAL A 26 -4.54 7.35 -13.27
C VAL A 26 -5.51 6.40 -13.96
N PHE A 27 -6.53 6.92 -14.65
CA PHE A 27 -7.47 6.10 -15.42
C PHE A 27 -6.78 5.31 -16.54
N GLN A 28 -5.94 5.96 -17.35
CA GLN A 28 -5.21 5.29 -18.42
C GLN A 28 -4.26 4.20 -17.90
N MET A 29 -3.53 4.49 -16.82
CA MET A 29 -2.67 3.49 -16.16
C MET A 29 -3.49 2.32 -15.61
N THR A 30 -4.60 2.60 -14.93
CA THR A 30 -5.48 1.57 -14.37
C THR A 30 -6.06 0.68 -15.47
N ARG A 31 -6.57 1.27 -16.56
CA ARG A 31 -7.16 0.51 -17.68
C ARG A 31 -6.17 -0.41 -18.37
N ARG A 32 -4.88 -0.04 -18.44
CA ARG A 32 -3.83 -0.87 -19.03
C ARG A 32 -3.58 -2.15 -18.22
N TYR A 33 -3.61 -2.05 -16.90
CA TYR A 33 -3.43 -3.21 -16.00
C TYR A 33 -4.74 -3.96 -15.72
N ASP A 34 -5.87 -3.28 -15.77
CA ASP A 34 -7.19 -3.82 -15.47
C ASP A 34 -8.22 -3.33 -16.49
N SER A 35 -8.40 -4.12 -17.55
CA SER A 35 -9.36 -3.84 -18.62
C SER A 35 -10.81 -3.91 -18.15
N SER A 36 -11.10 -4.60 -17.03
CA SER A 36 -12.43 -4.68 -16.44
C SER A 36 -12.83 -3.39 -15.71
N ALA A 37 -11.84 -2.58 -15.30
CA ALA A 37 -12.08 -1.36 -14.54
C ALA A 37 -13.00 -0.38 -15.29
N GLN A 38 -12.87 -0.26 -16.61
CA GLN A 38 -13.73 0.63 -17.40
C GLN A 38 -15.21 0.22 -17.34
N TRP A 39 -15.49 -1.08 -17.42
CA TRP A 39 -16.85 -1.62 -17.39
C TRP A 39 -17.47 -1.49 -16.01
N LEU A 40 -16.68 -1.72 -14.97
CA LEU A 40 -17.13 -1.55 -13.59
C LEU A 40 -17.36 -0.08 -13.23
N MET A 41 -16.55 0.84 -13.73
CA MET A 41 -16.79 2.28 -13.57
C MET A 41 -18.06 2.72 -14.28
N LEU A 42 -18.26 2.25 -15.52
CA LEU A 42 -19.48 2.55 -16.29
C LEU A 42 -20.72 2.01 -15.58
N LEU A 43 -20.68 0.75 -15.12
CA LEU A 43 -21.77 0.14 -14.37
C LEU A 43 -21.99 0.84 -13.02
N GLY A 44 -20.91 1.20 -12.31
CA GLY A 44 -20.97 1.93 -11.05
C GLY A 44 -21.52 3.36 -11.20
N PHE A 45 -21.37 3.97 -12.37
CA PHE A 45 -21.98 5.26 -12.70
C PHE A 45 -23.44 5.11 -13.11
N LEU A 46 -23.73 4.20 -14.03
CA LEU A 46 -25.06 4.03 -14.62
C LEU A 46 -26.07 3.42 -13.64
N ALA A 47 -25.66 2.53 -12.74
CA ALA A 47 -26.59 1.88 -11.82
C ALA A 47 -27.27 2.88 -10.86
N PRO A 48 -26.57 3.77 -10.15
CA PRO A 48 -27.20 4.81 -9.32
C PRO A 48 -28.02 5.82 -10.13
N VAL A 49 -27.60 6.13 -11.36
CA VAL A 49 -28.35 7.02 -12.27
C VAL A 49 -29.68 6.38 -12.67
N ALA A 50 -29.66 5.10 -13.06
CA ALA A 50 -30.87 4.35 -13.41
C ALA A 50 -31.81 4.20 -12.21
N VAL A 51 -31.27 3.94 -11.01
CA VAL A 51 -32.04 3.90 -9.76
C VAL A 51 -32.64 5.27 -9.45
N GLY A 52 -31.86 6.35 -9.56
CA GLY A 52 -32.32 7.72 -9.36
C GLY A 52 -33.45 8.08 -10.32
N LEU A 53 -33.35 7.69 -11.59
CA LEU A 53 -34.40 7.88 -12.59
C LEU A 53 -35.66 7.05 -12.27
N GLY A 54 -35.50 5.78 -11.86
CA GLY A 54 -36.63 4.93 -11.46
C GLY A 54 -37.38 5.49 -10.24
N LEU A 55 -36.64 5.96 -9.23
CA LEU A 55 -37.21 6.61 -8.05
C LEU A 55 -37.87 7.94 -8.40
N ALA A 56 -37.27 8.72 -9.31
CA ALA A 56 -37.85 9.95 -9.82
C ALA A 56 -39.21 9.69 -10.47
N LEU A 57 -39.33 8.66 -11.31
CA LEU A 57 -40.59 8.34 -12.00
C LEU A 57 -41.65 7.74 -11.06
N TRP A 58 -41.24 6.95 -10.05
CA TRP A 58 -42.17 6.27 -9.15
C TRP A 58 -42.67 7.13 -7.99
N LEU A 59 -41.81 7.97 -7.40
CA LEU A 59 -42.12 8.71 -6.17
C LEU A 59 -42.55 10.17 -6.40
N SER A 60 -42.32 10.73 -7.59
CA SER A 60 -42.52 12.17 -7.80
C SER A 60 -43.97 12.58 -8.01
N GLY A 61 -44.87 11.66 -8.36
CA GLY A 61 -46.26 11.98 -8.69
C GLY A 61 -46.41 13.07 -9.78
N GLY A 62 -45.42 13.23 -10.67
CA GLY A 62 -45.40 14.26 -11.71
C GLY A 62 -44.81 15.61 -11.28
N ASN A 63 -44.31 15.75 -10.05
CA ASN A 63 -43.64 16.98 -9.61
C ASN A 63 -42.22 17.08 -10.20
N GLY A 64 -42.06 17.93 -11.22
CA GLY A 64 -40.79 18.16 -11.91
C GLY A 64 -39.62 18.54 -10.99
N PHE A 65 -39.86 19.21 -9.86
CA PHE A 65 -38.82 19.54 -8.89
C PHE A 65 -38.25 18.28 -8.20
N THR A 66 -39.13 17.38 -7.75
CA THR A 66 -38.70 16.13 -7.11
C THR A 66 -38.01 15.19 -8.09
N ILE A 67 -38.45 15.16 -9.35
CA ILE A 67 -37.79 14.42 -10.44
C ILE A 67 -36.36 14.93 -10.62
N ALA A 68 -36.18 16.25 -10.71
CA ALA A 68 -34.87 16.86 -10.87
C ALA A 68 -33.93 16.53 -9.70
N LEU A 69 -34.40 16.58 -8.45
CA LEU A 69 -33.61 16.23 -7.28
C LEU A 69 -33.13 14.78 -7.29
N TRP A 70 -34.00 13.82 -7.61
CA TRP A 70 -33.63 12.40 -7.69
C TRP A 70 -32.64 12.10 -8.82
N ILE A 71 -32.79 12.76 -9.97
CA ILE A 71 -31.83 12.63 -11.08
C ILE A 71 -30.46 13.19 -10.68
N ILE A 72 -30.42 14.41 -10.11
CA ILE A 72 -29.16 15.03 -9.66
C ILE A 72 -28.49 14.16 -8.60
N ALA A 73 -29.25 13.67 -7.61
CA ALA A 73 -28.74 12.75 -6.58
C ALA A 73 -28.17 11.46 -7.19
N GLY A 74 -28.87 10.86 -8.15
CA GLY A 74 -28.42 9.67 -8.87
C GLY A 74 -27.12 9.90 -9.65
N VAL A 75 -27.00 11.03 -10.34
CA VAL A 75 -25.77 11.41 -11.09
C VAL A 75 -24.60 11.66 -10.15
N LEU A 76 -24.80 12.40 -9.05
CA LEU A 76 -23.74 12.65 -8.07
C LEU A 76 -23.30 11.36 -7.37
N ALA A 77 -24.25 10.50 -6.98
CA ALA A 77 -23.96 9.18 -6.41
C ALA A 77 -23.21 8.28 -7.40
N GLY A 78 -23.63 8.26 -8.66
CA GLY A 78 -22.97 7.54 -9.74
C GLY A 78 -21.53 8.00 -9.94
N LEU A 79 -21.31 9.32 -9.98
CA LEU A 79 -19.98 9.90 -10.10
C LEU A 79 -19.08 9.51 -8.92
N LEU A 80 -19.61 9.61 -7.70
CA LEU A 80 -18.88 9.23 -6.49
C LEU A 80 -18.48 7.74 -6.51
N ILE A 81 -19.41 6.86 -6.88
CA ILE A 81 -19.15 5.41 -6.95
C ILE A 81 -18.09 5.11 -8.03
N ALA A 82 -18.18 5.73 -9.21
CA ALA A 82 -17.18 5.58 -10.25
C ALA A 82 -15.77 6.01 -9.80
N LEU A 83 -15.66 7.11 -9.05
CA LEU A 83 -14.40 7.57 -8.47
C LEU A 83 -13.86 6.59 -7.41
N VAL A 84 -14.72 6.03 -6.56
CA VAL A 84 -14.32 5.02 -5.57
C VAL A 84 -13.81 3.74 -6.25
N ILE A 85 -14.49 3.29 -7.32
CA ILE A 85 -14.06 2.13 -8.11
C ILE A 85 -12.70 2.40 -8.74
N LEU A 86 -12.53 3.56 -9.39
CA LEU A 86 -11.26 3.97 -9.98
C LEU A 86 -10.13 3.96 -8.94
N GLY A 87 -10.35 4.58 -7.77
CA GLY A 87 -9.35 4.62 -6.70
C GLY A 87 -8.93 3.23 -6.23
N ARG A 88 -9.91 2.33 -5.97
CA ARG A 88 -9.62 0.96 -5.53
C ARG A 88 -8.90 0.12 -6.60
N ARG A 89 -9.27 0.28 -7.87
CA ARG A 89 -8.61 -0.44 -8.97
C ARG A 89 -7.22 0.12 -9.25
N ALA A 90 -7.03 1.43 -9.17
CA ALA A 90 -5.73 2.08 -9.29
C ALA A 90 -4.77 1.63 -8.18
N GLU A 91 -5.24 1.55 -6.93
CA GLU A 91 -4.46 1.04 -5.79
C GLU A 91 -4.02 -0.41 -6.04
N ARG A 92 -4.94 -1.27 -6.48
CA ARG A 92 -4.62 -2.67 -6.84
C ARG A 92 -3.59 -2.75 -7.96
N ALA A 93 -3.75 -1.95 -9.01
CA ALA A 93 -2.83 -1.91 -10.16
C ALA A 93 -1.45 -1.35 -9.79
N ALA A 94 -1.38 -0.41 -8.86
CA ALA A 94 -0.11 0.10 -8.34
C ALA A 94 0.61 -0.95 -7.50
N TYR A 95 -0.12 -1.66 -6.62
CA TYR A 95 0.47 -2.72 -5.80
C TYR A 95 0.88 -3.94 -6.62
N SER A 96 0.14 -4.31 -7.66
CA SER A 96 0.55 -5.40 -8.55
C SER A 96 1.85 -5.12 -9.31
N GLN A 97 2.20 -3.84 -9.53
CA GLN A 97 3.46 -3.48 -10.20
C GLN A 97 4.69 -3.67 -9.31
N ILE A 98 4.52 -3.57 -8.00
CA ILE A 98 5.59 -3.77 -7.03
C ILE A 98 5.55 -5.16 -6.41
N ASP A 99 4.56 -5.99 -6.74
CA ASP A 99 4.42 -7.32 -6.19
C ASP A 99 5.59 -8.21 -6.62
N GLY A 100 6.13 -8.98 -5.67
CA GLY A 100 7.33 -9.79 -5.85
C GLY A 100 8.66 -9.02 -5.89
N GLN A 101 8.67 -7.69 -5.80
CA GLN A 101 9.90 -6.91 -5.68
C GLN A 101 10.36 -6.82 -4.21
N PRO A 102 11.67 -6.91 -3.93
CA PRO A 102 12.20 -6.67 -2.59
C PRO A 102 11.80 -5.29 -2.05
N GLY A 103 11.22 -5.23 -0.86
CA GLY A 103 10.72 -4.01 -0.22
C GLY A 103 9.25 -3.70 -0.48
N ALA A 104 8.52 -4.54 -1.22
CA ALA A 104 7.13 -4.29 -1.57
C ALA A 104 6.21 -4.17 -0.36
N VAL A 105 6.41 -5.01 0.66
CA VAL A 105 5.62 -4.96 1.90
C VAL A 105 5.88 -3.65 2.62
N GLY A 106 7.14 -3.21 2.71
CA GLY A 106 7.51 -1.92 3.30
C GLY A 106 6.82 -0.73 2.62
N ALA A 107 6.70 -0.75 1.29
CA ALA A 107 5.98 0.26 0.52
C ALA A 107 4.47 0.32 0.86
N VAL A 108 3.84 -0.84 1.05
CA VAL A 108 2.43 -0.92 1.50
C VAL A 108 2.28 -0.45 2.93
N LEU A 109 3.21 -0.79 3.83
CA LEU A 109 3.15 -0.36 5.23
C LEU A 109 3.27 1.16 5.38
N ARG A 110 4.09 1.80 4.54
CA ARG A 110 4.24 3.27 4.50
C ARG A 110 2.98 3.97 3.99
N SER A 111 2.38 3.47 2.91
CA SER A 111 1.36 4.18 2.14
C SER A 111 -0.08 3.72 2.39
N GLY A 112 -0.27 2.43 2.65
CA GLY A 112 -1.56 1.75 2.70
C GLY A 112 -2.17 1.64 4.09
N LEU A 113 -1.39 1.86 5.15
CA LEU A 113 -1.90 1.87 6.52
C LEU A 113 -2.43 3.27 6.88
N ARG A 114 -3.76 3.37 7.02
CA ARG A 114 -4.42 4.57 7.54
C ARG A 114 -5.11 4.26 8.87
N GLY A 115 -4.99 5.17 9.84
CA GLY A 115 -5.74 5.13 11.10
C GLY A 115 -5.12 4.27 12.20
N SER A 116 -5.64 3.05 12.41
CA SER A 116 -5.43 2.26 13.64
C SER A 116 -4.19 1.37 13.66
N TRP A 117 -3.38 1.43 12.61
CA TRP A 117 -2.15 0.65 12.44
C TRP A 117 -1.02 1.60 12.04
N VAL A 118 0.15 1.36 12.61
CA VAL A 118 1.40 2.05 12.35
C VAL A 118 2.39 1.00 11.87
N GLY A 119 2.79 1.08 10.60
CA GLY A 119 3.78 0.19 10.00
C GLY A 119 5.14 0.88 9.92
N ASN A 120 6.22 0.11 10.07
CA ASN A 120 7.56 0.57 9.72
C ASN A 120 7.89 0.08 8.30
N GLU A 121 8.35 0.99 7.45
CA GLU A 121 8.87 0.69 6.11
C GLU A 121 10.15 -0.13 6.14
N MET A 122 10.91 -0.04 7.23
CA MET A 122 12.16 -0.76 7.41
C MET A 122 11.86 -2.13 8.01
N PRO A 123 12.40 -3.21 7.43
CA PRO A 123 12.22 -4.55 7.97
C PRO A 123 12.88 -4.69 9.34
N VAL A 124 12.34 -5.56 10.19
CA VAL A 124 12.94 -5.92 11.48
C VAL A 124 13.98 -7.03 11.35
N ALA A 125 13.89 -7.84 10.29
CA ALA A 125 14.87 -8.86 9.94
C ALA A 125 14.95 -9.00 8.41
N VAL A 126 16.16 -9.20 7.88
CA VAL A 126 16.41 -9.41 6.45
C VAL A 126 17.42 -10.53 6.27
N ASN A 127 17.18 -11.40 5.30
CA ASN A 127 18.18 -12.34 4.81
C ASN A 127 19.01 -11.68 3.70
N GLY A 128 20.29 -11.40 3.99
CA GLY A 128 21.17 -10.69 3.06
C GLY A 128 21.46 -11.42 1.74
N LYS A 129 21.18 -12.72 1.63
CA LYS A 129 21.39 -13.50 0.39
C LYS A 129 20.16 -13.55 -0.49
N THR A 130 19.00 -13.79 0.10
CA THR A 130 17.74 -13.99 -0.63
C THR A 130 16.86 -12.75 -0.68
N GLN A 131 17.24 -11.70 0.06
CA GLN A 131 16.45 -10.47 0.24
C GLN A 131 15.06 -10.71 0.86
N ASP A 132 14.82 -11.89 1.44
CA ASP A 132 13.61 -12.16 2.22
C ASP A 132 13.61 -11.26 3.47
N ALA A 133 12.45 -10.73 3.81
CA ALA A 133 12.34 -9.74 4.88
C ALA A 133 11.14 -10.01 5.79
N VAL A 134 11.26 -9.59 7.05
CA VAL A 134 10.16 -9.56 8.00
C VAL A 134 9.93 -8.12 8.41
N TYR A 135 8.69 -7.68 8.28
CA TYR A 135 8.23 -6.35 8.65
C TYR A 135 7.36 -6.42 9.89
N ARG A 136 7.17 -5.27 10.52
CA ARG A 136 6.39 -5.11 11.73
C ARG A 136 5.40 -3.96 11.58
N ALA A 137 4.15 -4.23 11.94
CA ALA A 137 3.12 -3.23 12.11
C ALA A 137 2.48 -3.37 13.50
N VAL A 138 2.18 -2.25 14.14
CA VAL A 138 1.54 -2.21 15.46
C VAL A 138 0.22 -1.49 15.31
N GLY A 139 -0.85 -2.04 15.86
CA GLY A 139 -2.15 -1.39 15.79
C GLY A 139 -3.10 -1.89 16.85
N ARG A 140 -4.37 -1.49 16.71
CA ARG A 140 -5.40 -1.87 17.70
C ARG A 140 -5.63 -3.38 17.80
N GLY A 141 -5.17 -4.17 16.83
CA GLY A 141 -5.20 -5.64 16.89
C GLY A 141 -3.96 -6.28 17.53
N GLY A 142 -3.04 -5.48 18.10
CA GLY A 142 -1.77 -5.96 18.63
C GLY A 142 -0.61 -5.73 17.68
N VAL A 143 0.32 -6.69 17.61
CA VAL A 143 1.50 -6.66 16.73
C VAL A 143 1.26 -7.61 15.56
N ALA A 144 1.48 -7.12 14.34
CA ALA A 144 1.50 -7.93 13.13
C ALA A 144 2.94 -8.06 12.62
N LEU A 145 3.40 -9.30 12.49
CA LEU A 145 4.66 -9.66 11.83
C LEU A 145 4.34 -10.16 10.43
N ILE A 146 4.99 -9.56 9.43
CA ILE A 146 4.62 -9.73 8.03
C ILE A 146 5.85 -10.17 7.27
N SER A 147 5.85 -11.38 6.70
CA SER A 147 6.96 -11.82 5.86
C SER A 147 6.78 -11.41 4.40
N GLU A 148 7.91 -11.10 3.78
CA GLU A 148 8.07 -10.89 2.36
C GLU A 148 9.02 -11.97 1.81
N GLY A 149 8.54 -12.73 0.83
CA GLY A 149 9.24 -13.86 0.24
C GLY A 149 8.53 -15.20 0.49
N PRO A 150 9.03 -16.30 -0.11
CA PRO A 150 8.46 -17.64 0.01
C PRO A 150 8.32 -18.09 1.45
N ARG A 151 7.21 -18.77 1.77
CA ARG A 151 6.88 -19.13 3.15
C ARG A 151 7.90 -20.11 3.75
N SER A 152 8.40 -21.02 2.92
CA SER A 152 9.43 -22.01 3.30
C SER A 152 10.72 -21.40 3.86
N ARG A 153 11.08 -20.18 3.43
CA ARG A 153 12.28 -19.47 3.90
C ARG A 153 11.99 -18.49 5.02
N THR A 154 10.79 -17.91 5.02
CA THR A 154 10.42 -16.83 5.95
C THR A 154 9.77 -17.32 7.24
N GLU A 155 9.26 -18.55 7.29
CA GLU A 155 8.57 -19.10 8.48
C GLU A 155 9.47 -19.12 9.71
N ARG A 156 10.74 -19.53 9.57
CA ARG A 156 11.71 -19.50 10.67
C ARG A 156 11.98 -18.07 11.14
N MET A 157 12.16 -17.13 10.20
CA MET A 157 12.38 -15.71 10.52
C MET A 157 11.18 -15.12 11.27
N LEU A 158 9.96 -15.43 10.85
CA LEU A 158 8.73 -15.03 11.54
C LEU A 158 8.64 -15.62 12.94
N ALA A 159 8.95 -16.91 13.11
CA ALA A 159 8.91 -17.57 14.41
C ALA A 159 9.92 -16.96 15.39
N ASP A 160 11.13 -16.65 14.91
CA ASP A 160 12.18 -16.03 15.72
C ASP A 160 11.80 -14.61 16.15
N GLU A 161 11.23 -13.80 15.25
CA GLU A 161 10.73 -12.47 15.61
C GLU A 161 9.49 -12.52 16.51
N LYS A 162 8.58 -13.50 16.29
CA LYS A 162 7.42 -13.71 17.15
C LYS A 162 7.85 -13.97 18.60
N ARG A 163 8.79 -14.89 18.81
CA ARG A 163 9.33 -15.19 20.15
C ARG A 163 9.98 -13.97 20.80
N LYS A 164 10.70 -13.15 20.04
CA LYS A 164 11.28 -11.90 20.56
C LYS A 164 10.19 -10.93 21.01
N VAL A 165 9.15 -10.73 20.20
CA VAL A 165 8.04 -9.84 20.54
C VAL A 165 7.26 -10.37 21.76
N GLU A 166 6.95 -11.65 21.82
CA GLU A 166 6.20 -12.27 22.93
C GLU A 166 6.94 -12.18 24.26
N ARG A 167 8.28 -12.29 24.25
CA ARG A 167 9.10 -12.08 25.47
C ARG A 167 9.00 -10.65 26.01
N VAL A 168 8.87 -9.66 25.12
CA VAL A 168 8.83 -8.23 25.48
C VAL A 168 7.41 -7.78 25.83
N LEU A 169 6.41 -8.40 25.20
CA LEU A 169 5.00 -8.04 25.26
C LEU A 169 4.10 -9.29 25.44
N PRO A 170 4.16 -9.97 26.59
CA PRO A 170 3.43 -11.23 26.79
C PRO A 170 1.91 -11.09 26.70
N ASN A 171 1.36 -9.91 27.00
CA ASN A 171 -0.08 -9.65 27.02
C ASN A 171 -0.62 -9.04 25.71
N VAL A 172 0.20 -8.92 24.66
CA VAL A 172 -0.20 -8.31 23.39
C VAL A 172 -0.35 -9.40 22.32
N PRO A 173 -1.50 -9.49 21.62
CA PRO A 173 -1.66 -10.46 20.55
C PRO A 173 -0.64 -10.25 19.42
N VAL A 174 0.02 -11.33 19.00
CA VAL A 174 0.95 -11.33 17.87
C VAL A 174 0.37 -12.15 16.72
N THR A 175 0.07 -11.48 15.61
CA THR A 175 -0.42 -12.10 14.37
C THR A 175 0.73 -12.21 13.36
N THR A 176 0.91 -13.37 12.75
CA THR A 176 1.88 -13.58 11.67
C THR A 176 1.15 -13.67 10.33
N LEU A 177 1.62 -12.93 9.33
CA LEU A 177 1.11 -12.94 7.97
C LEU A 177 2.26 -13.19 7.01
N SER A 178 2.02 -13.97 5.96
CA SER A 178 2.98 -14.14 4.86
C SER A 178 2.41 -13.47 3.62
N VAL A 179 3.22 -12.66 2.93
CA VAL A 179 2.83 -11.97 1.70
C VAL A 179 3.39 -12.72 0.50
N GLY A 180 2.53 -12.99 -0.48
CA GLY A 180 2.89 -13.70 -1.70
C GLY A 180 1.68 -14.37 -2.35
N HIS A 181 1.96 -15.28 -3.28
CA HIS A 181 0.95 -15.98 -4.10
C HIS A 181 0.75 -17.45 -3.71
N GLU A 182 1.41 -17.90 -2.64
CA GLU A 182 1.31 -19.27 -2.13
C GLU A 182 0.02 -19.49 -1.32
N VAL A 183 -0.37 -20.76 -1.12
CA VAL A 183 -1.54 -21.10 -0.30
C VAL A 183 -1.36 -20.62 1.14
N GLY A 184 -2.35 -19.88 1.64
CA GLY A 184 -2.31 -19.28 2.98
C GLY A 184 -1.52 -17.98 3.07
N SER A 185 -0.95 -17.49 1.96
CA SER A 185 -0.36 -16.15 1.87
C SER A 185 -1.41 -15.10 1.49
N VAL A 186 -1.14 -13.85 1.86
CA VAL A 186 -1.98 -12.70 1.57
C VAL A 186 -1.38 -11.96 0.38
N GLU A 187 -2.19 -11.75 -0.66
CA GLU A 187 -1.80 -10.91 -1.80
C GLU A 187 -1.44 -9.49 -1.31
N LEU A 188 -0.41 -8.89 -1.91
CA LEU A 188 0.15 -7.62 -1.44
C LEU A 188 -0.92 -6.51 -1.31
N HIS A 189 -1.78 -6.38 -2.31
CA HIS A 189 -2.87 -5.38 -2.31
C HIS A 189 -3.95 -5.62 -1.23
N ARG A 190 -4.04 -6.82 -0.67
CA ARG A 190 -4.97 -7.17 0.41
C ARG A 190 -4.38 -7.02 1.80
N LEU A 191 -3.07 -6.80 1.93
CA LEU A 191 -2.37 -6.74 3.21
C LEU A 191 -3.01 -5.70 4.16
N ALA A 192 -3.17 -4.46 3.69
CA ALA A 192 -3.74 -3.38 4.49
C ALA A 192 -5.20 -3.65 4.89
N ALA A 193 -5.98 -4.32 4.04
CA ALA A 193 -7.35 -4.71 4.36
C ALA A 193 -7.39 -5.85 5.40
N THR A 194 -6.46 -6.81 5.29
CA THR A 194 -6.34 -7.95 6.21
C THR A 194 -5.97 -7.48 7.61
N LEU A 195 -4.99 -6.59 7.74
CA LEU A 195 -4.63 -5.97 9.03
C LEU A 195 -5.81 -5.21 9.65
N ARG A 196 -6.58 -4.48 8.84
CA ARG A 196 -7.77 -3.75 9.33
C ARG A 196 -8.88 -4.67 9.85
N LYS A 197 -8.96 -5.91 9.40
CA LYS A 197 -9.95 -6.92 9.84
C LYS A 197 -9.55 -7.63 11.13
N THR A 198 -8.29 -7.55 11.55
CA THR A 198 -7.83 -8.17 12.81
C THR A 198 -8.63 -7.66 14.00
N LYS A 199 -9.06 -8.57 14.89
CA LYS A 199 -9.84 -8.26 16.09
C LYS A 199 -9.08 -7.25 16.95
N ARG A 200 -9.78 -6.20 17.38
CA ARG A 200 -9.19 -5.15 18.22
C ARG A 200 -9.04 -5.65 19.66
N SER A 201 -7.84 -5.53 20.20
CA SER A 201 -7.47 -5.87 21.58
C SER A 201 -6.85 -4.70 22.35
N LEU A 202 -6.35 -3.69 21.63
CA LEU A 202 -5.66 -2.53 22.21
C LEU A 202 -6.43 -1.21 21.98
N THR A 203 -6.29 -0.31 22.94
CA THR A 203 -6.67 1.10 22.88
C THR A 203 -5.60 1.92 22.14
N LYS A 204 -5.92 3.14 21.72
CA LYS A 204 -4.95 4.00 21.01
C LYS A 204 -3.70 4.34 21.87
N PRO A 205 -3.82 4.68 23.17
CA PRO A 205 -2.65 4.92 24.01
C PRO A 205 -1.77 3.68 24.17
N GLU A 206 -2.36 2.50 24.33
CA GLU A 206 -1.62 1.23 24.40
C GLU A 206 -0.84 0.95 23.11
N VAL A 207 -1.42 1.24 21.94
CA VAL A 207 -0.70 1.13 20.67
C VAL A 207 0.55 1.99 20.64
N LEU A 208 0.49 3.22 21.15
CA LEU A 208 1.65 4.12 21.22
C LEU A 208 2.71 3.57 22.20
N ALA A 209 2.29 3.10 23.38
CA ALA A 209 3.20 2.51 24.37
C ALA A 209 3.91 1.26 23.82
N VAL A 210 3.16 0.39 23.14
CA VAL A 210 3.69 -0.81 22.47
C VAL A 210 4.66 -0.45 21.36
N THR A 211 4.31 0.53 20.52
CA THR A 211 5.16 1.01 19.43
C THR A 211 6.49 1.55 19.98
N ASN A 212 6.45 2.37 21.02
CA ASN A 212 7.66 2.95 21.62
C ASN A 212 8.57 1.87 22.24
N ARG A 213 8.01 0.91 22.99
CA ARG A 213 8.77 -0.20 23.57
C ARG A 213 9.42 -1.09 22.49
N LEU A 214 8.73 -1.32 21.39
CA LEU A 214 9.27 -2.13 20.29
C LEU A 214 10.34 -1.39 19.47
N ASN A 215 10.23 -0.07 19.37
CA ASN A 215 11.23 0.76 18.69
C ASN A 215 12.51 0.91 19.53
N SER A 216 12.41 1.00 20.85
CA SER A 216 13.60 1.07 21.73
C SER A 216 14.44 -0.21 21.73
N LEU A 217 13.87 -1.32 21.29
CA LEU A 217 14.54 -2.63 21.21
C LEU A 217 15.06 -2.96 19.82
N GLN A 218 14.78 -2.11 18.82
CA GLN A 218 15.22 -2.36 17.46
C GLN A 218 16.72 -2.11 17.36
N ALA A 219 17.49 -3.20 17.26
CA ALA A 219 18.90 -3.11 16.92
C ALA A 219 19.05 -2.51 15.51
N PRO A 220 20.03 -1.63 15.27
CA PRO A 220 20.25 -1.07 13.94
C PRO A 220 20.52 -2.23 12.96
N LEU A 221 19.77 -2.27 11.86
CA LEU A 221 19.99 -3.26 10.80
C LEU A 221 21.45 -3.16 10.33
N PRO A 222 22.14 -4.29 10.10
CA PRO A 222 23.45 -4.25 9.50
C PRO A 222 23.32 -3.70 8.09
N ILE A 223 23.70 -2.43 7.90
CA ILE A 223 23.75 -1.79 6.59
C ILE A 223 24.67 -2.65 5.72
N PRO A 224 24.19 -3.17 4.56
CA PRO A 224 25.04 -3.91 3.65
C PRO A 224 26.25 -3.04 3.32
N LYS A 225 27.44 -3.50 3.72
CA LYS A 225 28.67 -2.78 3.40
C LYS A 225 28.79 -2.80 1.89
N GLY A 226 28.68 -1.63 1.26
CA GLY A 226 28.87 -1.50 -0.18
C GLY A 226 30.17 -2.19 -0.58
N VAL A 227 30.07 -3.12 -1.51
CA VAL A 227 31.27 -3.70 -2.13
C VAL A 227 31.85 -2.59 -2.98
N ASP A 228 32.94 -1.98 -2.53
CA ASP A 228 33.68 -1.02 -3.32
C ASP A 228 34.14 -1.70 -4.63
N PRO A 229 33.60 -1.29 -5.80
CA PRO A 229 33.93 -1.92 -7.09
C PRO A 229 35.42 -1.83 -7.41
N MET A 230 36.11 -0.86 -6.85
CA MET A 230 37.55 -0.64 -7.03
C MET A 230 38.42 -1.57 -6.16
N ARG A 231 37.82 -2.35 -5.24
CA ARG A 231 38.53 -3.27 -4.33
C ARG A 231 38.35 -4.75 -4.65
N VAL A 232 37.79 -5.10 -5.80
CA VAL A 232 37.76 -6.49 -6.27
C VAL A 232 39.18 -6.95 -6.58
N ARG A 233 39.87 -7.53 -5.60
CA ARG A 233 41.18 -8.18 -5.83
C ARG A 233 40.94 -9.47 -6.62
N PRO A 234 41.46 -9.59 -7.84
CA PRO A 234 41.45 -10.87 -8.54
C PRO A 234 42.28 -11.86 -7.72
N GLN A 235 41.66 -12.97 -7.31
CA GLN A 235 42.41 -14.10 -6.77
C GLN A 235 43.27 -14.64 -7.92
N ARG A 236 44.58 -14.33 -7.88
CA ARG A 236 45.56 -14.95 -8.79
C ARG A 236 45.54 -16.45 -8.50
N GLY A 237 44.87 -17.19 -9.37
CA GLY A 237 44.94 -18.65 -9.40
C GLY A 237 46.40 -19.04 -9.57
N ARG A 238 46.90 -19.87 -8.65
CA ARG A 238 48.20 -20.53 -8.82
C ARG A 238 48.06 -21.47 -10.01
N MET A 239 48.53 -21.04 -11.18
CA MET A 239 48.84 -21.96 -12.28
C MET A 239 49.92 -22.89 -11.74
N ARG A 240 49.58 -24.17 -11.60
CA ARG A 240 50.52 -25.27 -11.36
C ARG A 240 50.86 -25.89 -12.69
#